data_AF-A0A0P8CDC6-F1
#
_entry.id   AF-A0A0P8CDC6-F1
#
_cell.length_a   1.000
_cell.length_b   1.000
_cell.length_c   1.000
_cell.angle_alpha   90.00
_cell.angle_beta   90.00
_cell.angle_gamma   90.00
#
_symmetry.space_group_name_H-M   'P 1'
#
loop_
_entity.id
_entity.type
_entity.pdbx_description
1 polymer ?
#
loop_
_entity_poly.entity_id
_entity_poly.type
_entity_poly.pdbx_seq_one_letter_code
_entity_poly.pdbx_strand_id
1 'polypeptide(L)'
;MKGAIVQCLGDLVKSNFGNDKWEQSLETAGMSKTTFFTPIQNVDDEKVMKIIESLCKVAKISPAQAADAFGEYWVNVYAPKVYNSYFKGTNSSKELLLKMDSIHDNVTKNIPNAHPPRFEYEWKALKR
;
A
#
# COMPACT_ATOMS: atom_id res chain seq x y z
N MET A 1 -6.12 7.56 5.32
CA MET A 1 -5.31 6.90 4.28
C MET A 1 -6.11 6.82 2.99
N LYS A 2 -5.44 6.59 1.85
CA LYS A 2 -6.13 6.44 0.56
C LYS A 2 -6.64 5.02 0.35
N GLY A 3 -7.78 4.89 -0.32
CA GLY A 3 -8.40 3.59 -0.60
C GLY A 3 -7.51 2.66 -1.42
N ALA A 4 -6.54 3.18 -2.19
CA ALA A 4 -5.53 2.36 -2.88
C ALA A 4 -4.74 1.45 -1.91
N ILE A 5 -4.45 1.93 -0.69
CA ILE A 5 -3.79 1.12 0.35
C ILE A 5 -4.68 -0.06 0.76
N VAL A 6 -5.97 0.21 0.97
CA VAL A 6 -6.94 -0.83 1.38
C VAL A 6 -7.22 -1.82 0.25
N GLN A 7 -7.24 -1.36 -1.00
CA GLN A 7 -7.34 -2.24 -2.17
C GLN A 7 -6.14 -3.17 -2.28
N CYS A 8 -4.93 -2.65 -2.14
CA CYS A 8 -3.72 -3.47 -2.16
C CYS A 8 -3.75 -4.53 -1.03
N LEU A 9 -4.14 -4.14 0.19
CA LEU A 9 -4.34 -5.09 1.29
C LEU A 9 -5.37 -6.17 0.95
N GLY A 10 -6.50 -5.78 0.37
CA GLY A 10 -7.53 -6.72 -0.07
C GLY A 10 -7.04 -7.69 -1.13
N ASP A 11 -6.33 -7.18 -2.15
CA ASP A 11 -5.76 -8.00 -3.23
C ASP A 11 -4.70 -8.99 -2.69
N LEU A 12 -3.84 -8.53 -1.79
CA LEU A 12 -2.85 -9.37 -1.09
C LEU A 12 -3.52 -10.48 -0.28
N VAL A 13 -4.53 -10.16 0.52
CA VAL A 13 -5.24 -11.17 1.33
C VAL A 13 -5.94 -12.17 0.43
N LYS A 14 -6.62 -11.69 -0.62
CA LYS A 14 -7.32 -12.56 -1.57
C LYS A 14 -6.37 -13.49 -2.31
N SER A 15 -5.19 -13.01 -2.72
CA SER A 15 -4.22 -13.83 -3.44
C SER A 15 -3.61 -14.93 -2.57
N ASN A 16 -3.42 -14.67 -1.28
CA ASN A 16 -2.73 -15.60 -0.37
C ASN A 16 -3.68 -16.49 0.44
N PHE A 17 -4.89 -15.99 0.74
CA PHE A 17 -5.81 -16.61 1.69
C PHE A 17 -7.25 -16.74 1.17
N GLY A 18 -7.55 -16.21 -0.02
CA GLY A 18 -8.88 -16.27 -0.63
C GLY A 18 -9.84 -15.17 -0.18
N ASN A 19 -11.00 -15.10 -0.86
CA ASN A 19 -12.02 -14.08 -0.61
C ASN A 19 -12.62 -14.18 0.80
N ASP A 20 -12.89 -15.39 1.27
CA ASP A 20 -13.49 -15.64 2.59
C ASP A 20 -12.69 -14.97 3.72
N LYS A 21 -11.36 -14.98 3.62
CA LYS A 21 -10.46 -14.40 4.63
C LYS A 21 -10.42 -12.87 4.57
N TRP A 22 -10.55 -12.30 3.38
CA TRP A 22 -10.74 -10.86 3.23
C TRP A 22 -12.08 -10.41 3.83
N GLU A 23 -13.16 -11.10 3.49
CA GLU A 23 -14.51 -10.81 4.00
C GLU A 23 -14.59 -10.95 5.53
N GLN A 24 -13.98 -12.02 6.09
CA GLN A 24 -13.85 -12.20 7.53
C GLN A 24 -13.07 -11.05 8.18
N SER A 25 -12.04 -10.54 7.51
CA SER A 25 -11.24 -9.43 8.00
C SER A 25 -12.04 -8.12 8.04
N LEU A 26 -12.88 -7.86 7.01
CA LEU A 26 -13.78 -6.71 6.98
C LEU A 26 -14.82 -6.77 8.11
N GLU A 27 -15.46 -7.92 8.31
CA GLU A 27 -16.44 -8.09 9.39
C GLU A 27 -15.82 -7.89 10.78
N THR A 28 -14.65 -8.48 11.01
CA THR A 28 -13.92 -8.35 12.28
C THR A 28 -13.46 -6.90 12.51
N ALA A 29 -13.27 -6.11 11.45
CA ALA A 29 -13.00 -4.68 11.51
C ALA A 29 -14.28 -3.82 11.68
N GLY A 30 -15.46 -4.43 11.79
CA GLY A 30 -16.75 -3.75 11.95
C GLY A 30 -17.32 -3.19 10.64
N MET A 31 -16.98 -3.81 9.50
CA MET A 31 -17.42 -3.39 8.16
C MET A 31 -18.24 -4.50 7.47
N SER A 32 -18.96 -4.15 6.41
CA SER A 32 -19.67 -5.16 5.59
C SER A 32 -18.66 -6.00 4.81
N LYS A 33 -18.93 -7.30 4.64
CA LYS A 33 -18.17 -8.20 3.74
C LYS A 33 -18.05 -7.65 2.33
N THR A 34 -19.07 -6.89 1.89
CA THR A 34 -19.18 -6.32 0.54
C THR A 34 -18.62 -4.91 0.44
N THR A 35 -17.99 -4.38 1.49
CA THR A 35 -17.40 -3.04 1.45
C THR A 35 -16.34 -2.96 0.35
N PHE A 36 -16.51 -1.98 -0.54
CA PHE A 36 -15.58 -1.67 -1.61
C PHE A 36 -14.97 -0.29 -1.41
N PHE A 37 -13.67 -0.17 -1.69
CA PHE A 37 -12.92 1.08 -1.57
C PHE A 37 -12.44 1.50 -2.96
N THR A 38 -12.67 2.76 -3.34
CA THR A 38 -12.08 3.30 -4.57
C THR A 38 -10.64 3.80 -4.31
N PRO A 39 -9.73 3.78 -5.30
CA PRO A 39 -8.33 4.14 -5.05
C PRO A 39 -8.13 5.55 -4.44
N ILE A 40 -8.93 6.52 -4.90
CA ILE A 40 -8.81 7.94 -4.52
C ILE A 40 -9.63 8.31 -3.28
N GLN A 41 -10.50 7.42 -2.81
CA GLN A 41 -11.34 7.63 -1.64
C GLN A 41 -10.46 7.89 -0.41
N ASN A 42 -10.90 8.84 0.42
CA ASN A 42 -10.39 9.00 1.77
C ASN A 42 -11.02 7.93 2.66
N VAL A 43 -10.16 7.11 3.26
CA VAL A 43 -10.55 6.14 4.29
C VAL A 43 -9.94 6.62 5.59
N ASP A 44 -10.75 6.66 6.64
CA ASP A 44 -10.31 6.99 8.00
C ASP A 44 -9.14 6.09 8.42
N ASP A 45 -8.09 6.68 8.98
CA ASP A 45 -6.89 5.97 9.42
C ASP A 45 -7.26 4.90 10.46
N GLU A 46 -8.16 5.22 11.40
CA GLU A 46 -8.62 4.25 12.40
C GLU A 46 -9.30 3.04 11.75
N LYS A 47 -10.05 3.26 10.66
CA LYS A 47 -10.69 2.18 9.91
C LYS A 47 -9.65 1.31 9.20
N VAL A 48 -8.63 1.91 8.59
CA VAL A 48 -7.56 1.13 7.94
C VAL A 48 -6.74 0.35 8.97
N MET A 49 -6.43 0.95 10.12
CA MET A 49 -5.73 0.25 11.20
C MET A 49 -6.54 -0.93 11.73
N LYS A 50 -7.86 -0.78 11.92
CA LYS A 50 -8.74 -1.91 12.29
C LYS A 50 -8.73 -3.03 11.26
N ILE A 51 -8.68 -2.72 9.96
CA ILE A 51 -8.55 -3.74 8.90
C ILE A 51 -7.20 -4.47 9.02
N ILE A 52 -6.09 -3.75 9.23
CA ILE A 52 -4.75 -4.34 9.38
C ILE A 52 -4.69 -5.25 10.62
N GLU A 53 -5.18 -4.79 11.76
CA GLU A 53 -5.24 -5.59 12.99
C GLU A 53 -6.08 -6.86 12.81
N SER A 54 -7.22 -6.71 12.14
CA SER A 54 -8.12 -7.81 11.81
C SER A 54 -7.44 -8.84 10.91
N LEU A 55 -6.77 -8.38 9.86
CA LEU A 55 -5.97 -9.21 8.95
C LEU A 55 -4.89 -9.97 9.72
N CYS A 56 -4.14 -9.29 10.60
CA CYS A 56 -3.11 -9.90 11.42
C CYS A 56 -3.66 -11.04 12.28
N LYS A 57 -4.85 -10.85 12.89
CA LYS A 57 -5.53 -11.89 13.67
C LYS A 57 -5.98 -13.07 12.81
N VAL A 58 -6.58 -12.79 11.65
CA VAL A 58 -7.11 -13.81 10.72
C VAL A 58 -5.98 -14.65 10.11
N ALA A 59 -4.87 -14.00 9.73
CA ALA A 59 -3.69 -14.65 9.14
C ALA A 59 -2.70 -15.17 10.19
N LYS A 60 -2.89 -14.85 11.48
CA LYS A 60 -2.01 -15.20 12.61
C LYS A 60 -0.57 -14.73 12.40
N ILE A 61 -0.40 -13.50 11.92
CA ILE A 61 0.90 -12.86 11.70
C ILE A 61 1.03 -11.59 12.56
N SER A 62 2.27 -11.17 12.81
CA SER A 62 2.53 -9.90 13.48
C SER A 62 2.29 -8.70 12.54
N PRO A 63 2.05 -7.50 13.10
CA PRO A 63 1.97 -6.28 12.30
C PRO A 63 3.21 -6.01 11.44
N ALA A 64 4.40 -6.36 11.94
CA ALA A 64 5.65 -6.23 11.19
C ALA A 64 5.66 -7.14 9.94
N GLN A 65 5.30 -8.41 10.11
CA GLN A 65 5.18 -9.34 8.98
C GLN A 65 4.11 -8.91 7.98
N ALA A 66 2.99 -8.33 8.46
CA ALA A 66 1.96 -7.78 7.59
C ALA A 66 2.48 -6.58 6.79
N ALA A 67 3.26 -5.69 7.42
CA ALA A 67 3.87 -4.55 6.75
C ALA A 67 4.89 -4.98 5.69
N ASP A 68 5.73 -5.99 5.99
CA ASP A 68 6.69 -6.54 5.03
C ASP A 68 5.97 -7.18 3.84
N ALA A 69 4.96 -8.03 4.10
CA ALA A 69 4.16 -8.66 3.05
C ALA A 69 3.41 -7.63 2.19
N PHE A 70 2.90 -6.55 2.81
CA PHE A 70 2.28 -5.45 2.09
C PHE A 70 3.29 -4.73 1.20
N GLY A 71 4.48 -4.38 1.71
CA GLY A 71 5.51 -3.70 0.93
C GLY A 71 5.97 -4.51 -0.28
N GLU A 72 6.19 -5.80 -0.08
CA GLU A 72 6.57 -6.74 -1.14
C GLU A 72 5.48 -6.82 -2.22
N TYR A 73 4.22 -7.01 -1.82
CA TYR A 73 3.11 -7.08 -2.77
C TYR A 73 2.86 -5.73 -3.47
N TRP A 74 3.00 -4.63 -2.75
CA TRP A 74 2.84 -3.28 -3.27
C TRP A 74 3.82 -3.04 -4.42
N VAL A 75 5.11 -3.24 -4.18
CA VAL A 75 6.14 -2.89 -5.16
C VAL A 75 6.23 -3.87 -6.32
N ASN A 76 5.93 -5.16 -6.10
CA ASN A 76 6.10 -6.20 -7.12
C ASN A 76 4.83 -6.50 -7.92
N VAL A 77 3.64 -6.26 -7.36
CA VAL A 77 2.37 -6.67 -7.97
C VAL A 77 1.43 -5.49 -8.17
N TYR A 78 1.02 -4.85 -7.07
CA TYR A 78 -0.05 -3.84 -7.13
C TYR A 78 0.39 -2.57 -7.88
N ALA A 79 1.50 -1.96 -7.47
CA ALA A 79 1.94 -0.69 -8.04
C ALA A 79 2.40 -0.81 -9.51
N PRO A 80 3.13 -1.85 -9.95
CA PRO A 80 3.45 -2.03 -11.38
C PRO A 80 2.20 -2.24 -12.26
N LYS A 81 1.13 -2.83 -11.71
CA LYS A 81 -0.15 -3.02 -12.39
C LYS A 81 -0.95 -1.72 -12.49
N VAL A 82 -1.06 -0.97 -11.38
CA VAL A 82 -1.93 0.22 -11.29
C VAL A 82 -1.22 1.49 -11.76
N TYR A 83 0.08 1.62 -11.48
CA TYR A 83 0.90 2.81 -11.71
C TYR A 83 2.02 2.56 -12.73
N ASN A 84 1.80 1.64 -13.69
CA ASN A 84 2.79 1.16 -14.64
C ASN A 84 3.64 2.27 -15.29
N SER A 85 3.03 3.39 -15.65
CA SER A 85 3.71 4.53 -16.28
C SER A 85 4.86 5.09 -15.45
N TYR A 86 4.77 5.04 -14.13
CA TYR A 86 5.80 5.55 -13.21
C TYR A 86 6.99 4.59 -13.04
N PHE A 87 6.84 3.32 -13.43
CA PHE A 87 7.92 2.34 -13.46
C PHE A 87 8.68 2.33 -14.80
N LYS A 88 8.18 3.04 -15.83
CA LYS A 88 8.85 3.12 -17.13
C LYS A 88 10.06 4.07 -17.06
N GLY A 89 11.13 3.70 -17.76
CA GLY A 89 12.33 4.54 -17.87
C GLY A 89 13.16 4.62 -16.58
N THR A 90 13.03 3.62 -15.70
CA THR A 90 13.97 3.36 -14.60
C THR A 90 14.65 2.02 -14.86
N ASN A 91 15.97 2.01 -14.91
CA ASN A 91 16.77 0.82 -15.23
C ASN A 91 17.41 0.16 -14.00
N SER A 92 17.19 0.73 -12.81
CA SER A 92 17.67 0.17 -11.54
C SER A 92 16.77 0.58 -10.37
N SER A 93 16.83 -0.18 -9.28
CA SER A 93 16.17 0.17 -8.02
C SER A 93 16.63 1.53 -7.49
N LYS A 94 17.92 1.85 -7.64
CA LYS A 94 18.48 3.17 -7.30
C LYS A 94 17.78 4.29 -8.06
N GLU A 95 17.63 4.16 -9.38
CA GLU A 95 16.95 5.20 -10.18
C GLU A 95 15.49 5.38 -9.78
N LEU A 96 14.77 4.28 -9.49
CA LEU A 96 13.40 4.33 -9.02
C LEU A 96 13.30 5.04 -7.65
N LEU A 97 14.19 4.68 -6.73
CA LEU A 97 14.25 5.31 -5.40
C LEU A 97 14.51 6.81 -5.50
N LEU A 98 15.44 7.26 -6.34
CA LEU A 98 15.73 8.70 -6.52
C LEU A 98 14.58 9.48 -7.16
N LYS A 99 13.64 8.80 -7.84
CA LYS A 99 12.43 9.40 -8.40
C LYS A 99 11.24 9.34 -7.43
N MET A 100 11.35 8.72 -6.27
CA MET A 100 10.20 8.40 -5.44
C MET A 100 9.44 9.64 -4.95
N ASP A 101 10.16 10.70 -4.61
CA ASP A 101 9.58 12.00 -4.24
C ASP A 101 8.70 12.59 -5.36
N SER A 102 9.23 12.64 -6.58
CA SER A 102 8.51 13.21 -7.73
C SER A 102 7.39 12.29 -8.23
N ILE A 103 7.54 10.97 -8.09
CA ILE A 103 6.44 10.03 -8.35
C ILE A 103 5.27 10.33 -7.42
N HIS A 104 5.52 10.44 -6.12
CA HIS A 104 4.48 10.74 -5.14
C HIS A 104 3.83 12.11 -5.38
N ASP A 105 4.62 13.12 -5.71
CA ASP A 105 4.11 14.45 -6.10
C ASP A 105 3.16 14.35 -7.30
N ASN A 106 3.60 13.72 -8.39
CA ASN A 106 2.83 13.62 -9.62
C ASN A 106 1.56 12.77 -9.48
N VAL A 107 1.64 11.61 -8.81
CA VAL A 107 0.50 10.71 -8.60
C VAL A 107 -0.60 11.41 -7.79
N THR A 108 -0.21 12.26 -6.83
CA THR A 108 -1.15 12.86 -5.88
C THR A 108 -1.53 14.30 -6.18
N LYS A 109 -0.87 14.96 -7.15
CA LYS A 109 -1.05 16.38 -7.49
C LYS A 109 -2.51 16.84 -7.58
N ASN A 110 -3.38 16.01 -8.15
CA ASN A 110 -4.80 16.32 -8.34
C ASN A 110 -5.72 15.45 -7.47
N ILE A 111 -5.20 14.81 -6.43
CA ILE A 111 -5.96 13.98 -5.49
C ILE A 111 -6.22 14.79 -4.22
N PRO A 112 -7.46 15.25 -3.97
CA PRO A 112 -7.79 16.04 -2.79
C PRO A 112 -7.43 15.31 -1.49
N ASN A 113 -6.87 16.02 -0.51
CA ASN A 113 -6.49 15.49 0.81
C ASN A 113 -5.50 14.30 0.72
N ALA A 114 -4.66 14.24 -0.31
CA ALA A 114 -3.54 13.33 -0.35
C ALA A 114 -2.37 13.89 0.47
N HIS A 115 -1.83 13.06 1.36
CA HIS A 115 -0.67 13.39 2.20
C HIS A 115 0.42 12.36 1.92
N PRO A 116 1.05 12.39 0.72
CA PRO A 116 2.10 11.45 0.41
C PRO A 116 3.36 11.71 1.26
N PRO A 117 4.21 10.69 1.47
CA PRO A 117 5.55 10.91 1.99
C PRO A 117 6.38 11.81 1.04
N ARG A 118 7.31 12.57 1.62
CA ARG A 118 8.35 13.30 0.88
C ARG A 118 9.70 12.66 1.17
N PHE A 119 10.57 12.64 0.16
CA PHE A 119 11.87 11.98 0.25
C PHE A 119 12.99 12.96 -0.09
N GLU A 120 13.98 13.02 0.81
CA GLU A 120 15.25 13.70 0.60
C GLU A 120 16.38 12.65 0.54
N TYR A 121 17.43 12.95 -0.22
CA TYR A 121 18.52 12.01 -0.45
C TYR A 121 19.87 12.64 -0.09
N GLU A 122 20.64 11.97 0.75
CA GLU A 122 21.99 12.35 1.11
C GLU A 122 22.96 11.27 0.64
N TRP A 123 23.95 11.65 -0.17
CA TRP A 123 25.05 10.77 -0.53
C TRP A 123 26.10 10.80 0.58
N LYS A 124 26.19 9.72 1.35
CA LYS A 124 27.33 9.55 2.27
C LYS A 124 28.54 9.14 1.44
N ALA A 125 29.54 10.01 1.39
CA ALA A 125 30.85 9.63 0.88
C ALA A 125 31.33 8.38 1.64
N LEU A 126 31.79 7.36 0.92
CA LEU A 126 32.46 6.23 1.55
C LEU A 126 33.63 6.79 2.35
N LYS A 127 33.61 6.62 3.68
CA LYS A 127 34.82 6.77 4.49
C LYS A 127 35.80 5.73 3.93
N ARG A 128 36.79 6.21 3.17
CA ARG A 128 37.91 5.39 2.71
C ARG A 128 38.73 4.93 3.90
#